data_AF-A0A433Y4S5-F1
#
_entry.id   AF-A0A433Y4S5-F1
#
_cell.length_a   1.000
_cell.length_b   1.000
_cell.length_c   1.000
_cell.angle_alpha   90.00
_cell.angle_beta   90.00
_cell.angle_gamma   90.00
#
_symmetry.space_group_name_H-M   'P 1'
#
loop_
_entity.id
_entity.type
_entity.pdbx_description
1 polymer ?
#
loop_
_entity_poly.entity_id
_entity_poly.type
_entity_poly.pdbx_seq_one_letter_code
_entity_poly.pdbx_strand_id
1 'polypeptide(L)' 'MREAEVIQKRIECERIELYRMEKKHGGFVHPKVIKQSMRLDELINMYNRAMYSCSK' A
#
# COMPACT_ATOMS: atom_id res chain seq x y z
N MET A 1 6.08 -17.99 1.50
CA MET A 1 6.60 -17.18 0.37
C MET A 1 5.51 -16.75 -0.62
N ARG A 2 4.57 -17.61 -1.04
CA ARG A 2 3.50 -17.22 -1.99
C ARG A 2 2.58 -16.07 -1.53
N GLU A 3 2.26 -15.98 -0.24
CA GLU A 3 1.37 -14.92 0.27
C GLU A 3 2.05 -13.55 0.29
N ALA A 4 3.33 -13.49 0.66
CA ALA A 4 4.09 -12.25 0.66
C ALA A 4 4.24 -11.66 -0.76
N GLU A 5 4.49 -12.50 -1.77
CA GLU A 5 4.55 -12.07 -3.18
C GLU A 5 3.21 -11.52 -3.69
N VAL A 6 2.09 -12.12 -3.28
CA VAL A 6 0.76 -11.63 -3.63
C VAL A 6 0.48 -10.28 -2.98
N ILE A 7 0.85 -10.10 -1.71
CA ILE A 7 0.69 -8.82 -1.01
C ILE A 7 1.62 -7.76 -1.63
N GLN A 8 2.85 -8.11 -1.98
CA GLN A 8 3.80 -7.19 -2.62
C GLN A 8 3.29 -6.68 -3.98
N LYS A 9 2.70 -7.55 -4.81
CA LYS A 9 2.07 -7.12 -6.07
C LYS A 9 0.91 -6.15 -5.83
N ARG A 10 0.10 -6.38 -4.78
CA ARG A 10 -1.00 -5.48 -4.41
C ARG A 10 -0.48 -4.12 -3.94
N ILE A 11 0.58 -4.10 -3.14
CA ILE A 11 1.26 -2.86 -2.71
C ILE A 11 1.71 -2.04 -3.92
N GLU A 12 2.35 -2.66 -4.92
CA GLU A 12 2.80 -1.93 -6.10
C GLU A 12 1.63 -1.36 -6.92
N CYS A 13 0.55 -2.11 -7.10
CA CYS A 13 -0.66 -1.61 -7.77
C CYS A 13 -1.25 -0.37 -7.06
N GLU A 14 -1.41 -0.46 -5.74
CA GLU A 14 -1.96 0.62 -4.90
C GLU A 14 -1.03 1.83 -4.86
N ARG A 15 0.28 1.62 -4.92
CA ARG A 15 1.28 2.69 -5.00
C ARG A 15 1.20 3.45 -6.33
N ILE A 16 1.00 2.74 -7.45
CA ILE A 16 0.78 3.37 -8.76
C ILE A 16 -0.54 4.16 -8.77
N GLU A 17 -1.59 3.62 -8.16
CA GLU A 17 -2.89 4.28 -8.05
C GLU A 17 -2.82 5.55 -7.19
N LEU A 18 -2.12 5.49 -6.05
CA LEU A 18 -1.87 6.64 -5.19
C LEU A 18 -1.11 7.75 -5.94
N TYR A 19 -0.05 7.41 -6.67
CA TYR A 19 0.70 8.38 -7.48
C TYR A 19 -0.16 9.03 -8.56
N ARG A 20 -1.01 8.24 -9.24
CA ARG A 20 -1.96 8.79 -10.22
C ARG A 20 -2.97 9.73 -9.58
N MET A 21 -3.49 9.39 -8.40
CA MET A 21 -4.44 10.24 -7.70
C MET A 21 -3.81 11.50 -7.14
N GLU A 22 -2.59 11.42 -6.61
CA GLU A 22 -1.82 12.58 -6.17
C GLU A 22 -1.62 13.56 -7.33
N LYS A 23 -1.17 13.07 -8.49
CA LYS A 23 -1.06 13.89 -9.71
C LYS A 23 -2.39 14.47 -10.17
N LYS A 24 -3.47 13.69 -10.11
CA LYS A 24 -4.81 14.13 -10.52
C LYS A 24 -5.39 15.21 -9.59
N HIS A 25 -5.13 15.10 -8.30
CA HIS A 25 -5.69 15.99 -7.28
C HIS A 25 -4.74 17.14 -6.88
N GLY A 26 -3.54 17.20 -7.46
CA GLY A 26 -2.56 18.25 -7.19
C GLY A 26 -1.90 18.14 -5.82
N GLY A 27 -1.84 16.93 -5.25
CA GLY A 27 -1.14 16.67 -3.99
C GLY A 27 -1.83 15.65 -3.07
N PHE A 28 -1.17 15.39 -1.94
CA PHE A 28 -1.58 14.40 -0.94
C PHE A 28 -2.70 14.88 0.01
N VAL A 29 -3.07 16.17 -0.04
CA VAL A 29 -4.04 16.77 0.90
C VAL A 29 -5.48 16.41 0.55
N HIS A 30 -5.72 15.85 -0.65
CA HIS A 30 -7.06 15.50 -1.06
C HIS A 30 -7.58 14.28 -0.27
N PRO A 31 -8.80 14.32 0.31
CA PRO A 31 -9.31 13.24 1.17
C PRO A 31 -9.32 11.85 0.52
N LYS A 32 -9.50 11.78 -0.80
CA LYS A 32 -9.42 10.51 -1.54
C LYS A 32 -7.99 9.96 -1.63
N VAL A 33 -6.99 10.84 -1.76
CA VAL A 33 -5.56 10.46 -1.79
C VAL A 33 -5.14 9.98 -0.41
N ILE A 34 -5.57 10.65 0.65
CA ILE A 34 -5.32 10.24 2.04
C ILE A 34 -5.92 8.85 2.31
N LYS A 35 -7.19 8.61 1.95
CA LYS A 35 -7.83 7.29 2.12
C LYS A 35 -7.09 6.19 1.38
N GLN A 36 -6.60 6.47 0.17
CA GLN A 36 -5.80 5.49 -0.56
C GLN A 36 -4.45 5.24 0.11
N SER A 37 -3.79 6.29 0.61
CA SER A 37 -2.53 6.14 1.34
C SER A 37 -2.71 5.23 2.54
N MET A 38 -3.81 5.38 3.29
CA MET A 38 -4.13 4.50 4.42
C MET A 38 -4.28 3.04 3.99
N ARG A 39 -4.91 2.78 2.84
CA ARG A 39 -5.05 1.42 2.30
C ARG A 39 -3.71 0.81 1.89
N LEU A 40 -2.82 1.63 1.30
CA LEU A 40 -1.45 1.22 0.99
C LEU A 40 -0.65 0.89 2.26
N ASP A 41 -0.76 1.72 3.29
CA ASP A 41 -0.16 1.49 4.62
C ASP A 41 -0.65 0.19 5.26
N GLU A 42 -1.95 -0.12 5.19
CA GLU A 42 -2.50 -1.38 5.68
C GLU A 42 -1.89 -2.60 4.97
N LEU A 43 -1.74 -2.54 3.64
CA LEU A 43 -1.12 -3.63 2.87
C LEU A 43 0.36 -3.79 3.19
N ILE A 44 1.10 -2.70 3.37
CA ILE A 44 2.50 -2.73 3.81
C ILE A 44 2.60 -3.35 5.20
N ASN A 45 1.71 -2.97 6.12
CA ASN A 45 1.66 -3.56 7.46
C ASN A 45 1.32 -5.07 7.41
N MET A 46 0.43 -5.50 6.52
CA MET A 46 0.15 -6.92 6.31
C MET A 46 1.37 -7.67 5.75
N TYR A 47 2.07 -7.10 4.78
CA TYR A 47 3.31 -7.67 4.25
C TYR A 47 4.37 -7.81 5.34
N ASN A 48 4.61 -6.74 6.10
CA ASN A 48 5.54 -6.74 7.21
C ASN A 48 5.16 -7.79 8.26
N ARG A 49 3.88 -7.88 8.65
CA ARG A 49 3.43 -8.93 9.56
C ARG A 49 3.71 -10.32 9.00
N ALA A 50 3.37 -10.58 7.74
CA ALA A 50 3.62 -11.87 7.10
C ALA A 50 5.12 -12.23 7.00
N MET A 51 5.98 -11.23 6.86
CA MET A 51 7.44 -11.40 6.78
C MET A 51 8.11 -11.54 8.16
N TYR A 52 7.66 -10.78 9.16
CA TYR A 52 8.27 -10.72 10.49
C TYR A 52 7.58 -11.59 11.55
N SER A 53 6.42 -12.20 11.26
CA SER A 53 5.76 -13.15 12.18
C SER A 53 6.44 -14.52 12.27
N CYS A 54 7.45 -14.79 11.44
CA CYS A 54 8.27 -16.01 11.46
C CYS A 54 9.65 -15.77 12.10
N SER A 55 9.73 -14.90 13.12
CA SER A 55 10.97 -14.63 13.87
C SER A 55 10.74 -14.55 15.39
N LYS A 56 9.76 -15.29 15.91
CA LYS A 56 9.60 -15.55 17.35
C LYS A 56 9.52 -17.03 17.63
#